data_AF-A0A7S0A724-F1
#
_entry.id   AF-A0A7S0A724-F1
#
_cell.length_a   1.000
_cell.length_b   1.000
_cell.length_c   1.000
_cell.angle_alpha   90.00
_cell.angle_beta   90.00
_cell.angle_gamma   90.00
#
_symmetry.space_group_name_H-M   'P 1'
#
loop_
_entity.id
_entity.type
_entity.pdbx_description
1 polymer ?
#
loop_
_entity_poly.entity_id
_entity_poly.type
_entity_poly.pdbx_seq_one_letter_code
_entity_poly.pdbx_strand_id
1 'polypeptide(L)'
;MPVYEQKLISPFAIRFTQEHIRTTFRDGRLVEASLNEVQALPGTDGYDIVLRAPFPNIEIIRWSSPCQAQGAAVASCCPVRKEEGRCTHWFTLDNRRLYCLQCAAAVHWPRRVAVVVDLLYADPGSVRKKYDSTTHGCSVSVRHSCKGPELGTWRWQEGLPCGAAAAALEAVHRDDARASAQELLDAPEEEGSLLALAHGAAPLEQLTKSGGGGCPTPSTIEASEDSEGAEEVLPPPPEEVLLLAVKRGLAGVWYGGEGETYRFRFGAGTDWTCVRQGAKGARTFTATYDADNDVIWWGTNGAFYIGASEMAEEPDELRIYAVGDRRARKPRFVWHRRGCGPSSSAAAELPAAGSWPAKGPTRAKAGAPGVRPAAGQSDRSAAAAPPERRAGRAAAAGPEGGRRGPKNLADAALAEAEAQLRQPSNEGFVWIEGWNERYARHLGPLRAFLERHPERVRVTPGRGSRYTVSLTGDSGVTGSGCCSAEPGGVAIGGGERPRADAEAL
;
A
#
# COMPACT_ATOMS: atom_id res chain seq x y z
N MET A 1 -8.17 14.66 -28.35
CA MET A 1 -8.40 14.79 -26.90
C MET A 1 -9.22 13.60 -26.46
N PRO A 2 -8.92 12.97 -25.31
CA PRO A 2 -9.80 11.94 -24.76
C PRO A 2 -11.19 12.53 -24.53
N VAL A 3 -12.22 11.77 -24.92
CA VAL A 3 -13.62 12.11 -24.65
C VAL A 3 -13.94 11.58 -23.25
N TYR A 4 -14.36 12.48 -22.37
CA TYR A 4 -14.77 12.13 -21.01
C TYR A 4 -16.28 12.29 -20.89
N GLU A 5 -16.89 11.40 -20.12
CA GLU A 5 -18.29 11.50 -19.71
C GLU A 5 -18.36 11.37 -18.19
N GLN A 6 -19.17 12.23 -17.57
CA GLN A 6 -19.32 12.23 -16.12
C GLN A 6 -20.39 11.22 -15.70
N LYS A 7 -20.02 10.30 -14.81
CA LYS A 7 -20.90 9.24 -14.33
C LYS A 7 -20.94 9.20 -12.81
N LEU A 8 -22.03 8.66 -12.26
CA LEU A 8 -22.13 8.24 -10.87
C LEU A 8 -21.77 6.77 -10.74
N ILE A 9 -20.91 6.47 -9.77
CA ILE A 9 -20.53 5.11 -9.41
C ILE A 9 -20.22 5.04 -7.92
N SER A 10 -20.46 3.89 -7.29
CA SER A 10 -19.96 3.64 -5.94
C SER A 10 -18.42 3.64 -5.90
N PRO A 11 -17.78 4.40 -4.98
CA PRO A 11 -16.32 4.40 -4.87
C PRO A 11 -15.75 3.04 -4.45
N PHE A 12 -16.55 2.17 -3.82
CA PHE A 12 -16.14 0.79 -3.47
C PHE A 12 -16.13 -0.17 -4.68
N ALA A 13 -16.81 0.19 -5.78
CA ALA A 13 -16.78 -0.56 -7.03
C ALA A 13 -15.55 -0.23 -7.88
N ILE A 14 -14.79 0.81 -7.52
CA ILE A 14 -13.57 1.22 -8.20
C ILE A 14 -12.36 0.60 -7.52
N ARG A 15 -11.43 0.09 -8.32
CA ARG A 15 -10.20 -0.57 -7.89
C ARG A 15 -8.98 0.33 -8.07
N PHE A 16 -7.99 0.11 -7.22
CA PHE A 16 -6.68 0.78 -7.34
C PHE A 16 -5.89 0.19 -8.51
N THR A 17 -5.22 1.06 -9.28
CA THR A 17 -4.27 0.60 -10.31
C THR A 17 -2.91 0.24 -9.73
N GLN A 18 -2.52 0.88 -8.62
CA GLN A 18 -1.21 0.71 -8.02
C GLN A 18 -1.31 0.12 -6.61
N GLU A 19 -0.27 -0.58 -6.19
CA GLU A 19 -0.17 -1.22 -4.86
C GLU A 19 0.03 -0.22 -3.72
N HIS A 20 0.49 0.99 -4.02
CA HIS A 20 0.83 1.99 -2.99
C HIS A 20 0.37 3.40 -3.35
N ILE A 21 0.06 4.19 -2.32
CA ILE A 21 -0.17 5.63 -2.39
C ILE A 21 0.78 6.39 -1.46
N ARG A 22 0.99 7.66 -1.78
CA ARG A 22 1.67 8.61 -0.89
C ARG A 22 0.66 9.31 0.00
N THR A 23 1.08 9.72 1.20
CA THR A 23 0.27 10.54 2.12
C THR A 23 0.11 12.00 1.67
N THR A 24 0.79 12.42 0.60
CA THR A 24 0.69 13.76 0.02
C THR A 24 0.24 13.71 -1.44
N PHE A 25 -0.59 14.69 -1.83
CA PHE A 25 -0.92 15.00 -3.21
C PHE A 25 0.25 15.65 -3.95
N ARG A 26 0.11 15.87 -5.27
CA ARG A 26 1.17 16.52 -6.06
C ARG A 26 1.35 18.01 -5.71
N ASP A 27 0.31 18.64 -5.19
CA ASP A 27 0.30 20.04 -4.73
C ASP A 27 0.81 20.18 -3.28
N GLY A 28 1.29 19.10 -2.65
CA GLY A 28 1.81 19.10 -1.29
C GLY A 28 0.75 18.91 -0.19
N ARG A 29 -0.56 18.98 -0.51
CA ARG A 29 -1.61 18.76 0.49
C ARG A 29 -1.59 17.33 1.04
N LEU A 30 -1.89 17.17 2.32
CA LEU A 30 -2.04 15.86 2.95
C LEU A 30 -3.34 15.18 2.50
N VAL A 31 -3.27 13.89 2.24
CA VAL A 31 -4.42 13.05 1.82
C VAL A 31 -5.50 13.06 2.91
N GLU A 32 -5.09 13.00 4.17
CA GLU A 32 -5.94 13.01 5.35
C GLU A 32 -6.61 14.38 5.55
N ALA A 33 -5.94 15.48 5.20
CA ALA A 33 -6.54 16.81 5.26
C ALA A 33 -7.68 16.94 4.24
N SER A 34 -7.44 16.56 2.97
CA SER A 34 -8.48 16.61 1.93
C SER A 34 -9.60 15.59 2.16
N LEU A 35 -9.36 14.50 2.89
CA LEU A 35 -10.42 13.58 3.31
C LEU A 35 -11.46 14.29 4.18
N ASN A 36 -11.03 15.15 5.10
CA ASN A 36 -11.93 15.90 5.99
C ASN A 36 -12.74 16.99 5.27
N GLU A 37 -12.29 17.40 4.09
CA GLU A 37 -12.97 18.37 3.22
C GLU A 37 -14.02 17.72 2.30
N VAL A 38 -14.09 16.38 2.22
CA VAL A 38 -15.08 15.68 1.39
C VAL A 38 -16.48 15.88 1.98
N GLN A 39 -17.39 16.42 1.18
CA GLN A 39 -18.76 16.70 1.57
C GLN A 39 -19.70 15.57 1.14
N ALA A 40 -20.67 15.25 1.98
CA ALA A 40 -21.73 14.30 1.68
C ALA A 40 -23.02 15.05 1.37
N LEU A 41 -23.45 15.02 0.11
CA LEU A 41 -24.69 15.63 -0.35
C LEU A 41 -25.83 14.59 -0.40
N PRO A 42 -27.11 15.01 -0.33
CA PRO A 42 -28.24 14.13 -0.61
C PRO A 42 -28.06 13.44 -1.96
N GLY A 43 -28.26 12.12 -2.00
CA GLY A 43 -28.09 11.35 -3.23
C GLY A 43 -29.23 11.53 -4.23
N THR A 44 -28.98 11.08 -5.46
CA THR A 44 -29.98 11.01 -6.55
C THR A 44 -29.99 9.59 -7.15
N ASP A 45 -31.06 9.27 -7.87
CA ASP A 45 -31.12 8.12 -8.80
C ASP A 45 -30.72 6.75 -8.21
N GLY A 46 -31.08 6.52 -6.95
CA GLY A 46 -30.84 5.24 -6.29
C GLY A 46 -29.57 5.17 -5.45
N TYR A 47 -28.86 6.29 -5.28
CA TYR A 47 -27.90 6.49 -4.20
C TYR A 47 -28.52 7.33 -3.09
N ASP A 48 -28.11 7.06 -1.85
CA ASP A 48 -28.58 7.79 -0.68
C ASP A 48 -27.72 9.04 -0.42
N ILE A 49 -26.47 9.03 -0.90
CA ILE A 49 -25.46 10.09 -0.75
C ILE A 49 -24.64 10.19 -2.04
N VAL A 50 -24.33 11.41 -2.46
CA VAL A 50 -23.29 11.71 -3.46
C VAL A 50 -22.16 12.49 -2.79
N LEU A 51 -20.92 12.01 -2.92
CA LEU A 51 -19.74 12.69 -2.38
C LEU A 51 -19.26 13.79 -3.32
N ARG A 52 -18.99 14.97 -2.77
CA ARG A 52 -18.33 16.09 -3.44
C ARG A 52 -16.97 16.32 -2.83
N ALA A 53 -15.91 16.12 -3.60
CA ALA A 53 -14.54 16.24 -3.13
C ALA A 53 -13.95 17.64 -3.42
N PRO A 54 -12.94 18.10 -2.64
CA PRO A 54 -12.22 19.36 -2.86
C PRO A 54 -11.16 19.26 -3.98
N PHE A 55 -11.25 18.23 -4.81
CA PHE A 55 -10.32 17.95 -5.90
C PHE A 55 -11.09 17.55 -7.15
N PRO A 56 -10.51 17.71 -8.36
CA PRO A 56 -11.17 17.31 -9.59
C PRO A 56 -11.58 15.84 -9.56
N ASN A 57 -12.65 15.52 -10.29
CA ASN A 57 -13.15 14.15 -10.44
C ASN A 57 -12.01 13.17 -10.75
N ILE A 58 -12.15 11.94 -10.25
CA ILE A 58 -11.19 10.90 -10.57
C ILE A 58 -11.48 10.36 -11.96
N GLU A 59 -10.42 10.15 -12.73
CA GLU A 59 -10.50 9.46 -14.01
C GLU A 59 -10.56 7.96 -13.77
N ILE A 60 -11.59 7.30 -14.31
CA ILE A 60 -11.72 5.85 -14.26
C ILE A 60 -11.77 5.23 -15.65
N ILE A 61 -11.40 3.96 -15.72
CA ILE A 61 -11.49 3.18 -16.94
C ILE A 61 -12.05 1.78 -16.66
N ARG A 62 -12.86 1.26 -17.60
CA ARG A 62 -13.21 -0.16 -17.63
C ARG A 62 -12.06 -0.93 -18.25
N TRP A 63 -11.44 -1.81 -17.48
CA TRP A 63 -10.30 -2.56 -17.98
C TRP A 63 -10.28 -4.01 -17.48
N SER A 64 -9.85 -4.92 -18.35
CA SER A 64 -9.56 -6.30 -17.98
C SER A 64 -8.10 -6.39 -17.57
N SER A 65 -7.85 -6.64 -16.29
CA SER A 65 -6.49 -6.97 -15.86
C SER A 65 -6.06 -8.24 -16.61
N PRO A 66 -4.85 -8.29 -17.20
CA PRO A 66 -4.30 -9.53 -17.70
C PRO A 66 -4.17 -10.42 -16.48
N CYS A 67 -5.13 -11.33 -16.30
CA CYS A 67 -5.02 -12.41 -15.34
C CYS A 67 -3.77 -13.17 -15.75
N GLN A 68 -2.66 -12.81 -15.12
CA GLN A 68 -1.38 -13.43 -15.36
C GLN A 68 -1.65 -14.89 -15.06
N ALA A 69 -1.34 -15.78 -15.99
CA ALA A 69 -1.51 -17.23 -15.85
C ALA A 69 -0.55 -17.80 -14.78
N GLN A 70 -0.46 -17.15 -13.62
CA GLN A 70 0.11 -17.66 -12.40
C GLN A 70 -0.77 -18.86 -12.03
N GLY A 71 -0.13 -20.04 -12.05
CA GLY A 71 -0.78 -21.33 -12.14
C GLY A 71 -1.94 -21.55 -11.17
N ALA A 72 -2.85 -22.44 -11.59
CA ALA A 72 -4.05 -23.06 -10.98
C ALA A 72 -4.53 -22.74 -9.54
N ALA A 73 -3.73 -22.21 -8.62
CA ALA A 73 -4.05 -22.05 -7.20
C ALA A 73 -4.83 -20.76 -6.85
N VAL A 74 -4.85 -19.72 -7.71
CA VAL A 74 -5.53 -18.42 -7.40
C VAL A 74 -6.94 -18.33 -8.00
N ALA A 75 -7.53 -19.45 -8.42
CA ALA A 75 -8.88 -19.49 -9.00
C ALA A 75 -10.02 -19.24 -7.99
N SER A 76 -9.71 -18.98 -6.71
CA SER A 76 -10.71 -18.92 -5.63
C SER A 76 -11.37 -17.55 -5.44
N CYS A 77 -10.78 -16.45 -5.92
CA CYS A 77 -11.28 -15.11 -5.58
C CYS A 77 -12.47 -14.61 -6.42
N CYS A 78 -12.85 -15.29 -7.50
CA CYS A 78 -14.00 -14.91 -8.32
C CYS A 78 -14.81 -16.17 -8.69
N PRO A 79 -15.96 -16.43 -8.03
CA PRO A 79 -16.80 -17.60 -8.33
C PRO A 79 -17.60 -17.46 -9.65
N VAL A 80 -17.36 -16.42 -10.45
CA VAL A 80 -18.05 -16.19 -11.72
C VAL A 80 -17.52 -17.17 -12.76
N ARG A 81 -18.45 -17.94 -13.36
CA ARG A 81 -18.22 -19.08 -14.26
C ARG A 81 -17.12 -18.83 -15.31
N LYS A 82 -16.29 -19.86 -15.50
CA LYS A 82 -15.17 -20.02 -16.46
C LYS A 82 -15.51 -19.89 -17.96
N GLU A 83 -16.60 -19.23 -18.35
CA GLU A 83 -16.88 -18.98 -19.78
C GLU A 83 -15.99 -17.84 -20.27
N GLU A 84 -14.71 -18.15 -20.56
CA GLU A 84 -13.70 -17.42 -21.35
C GLU A 84 -13.44 -15.92 -21.05
N GLY A 85 -14.16 -15.33 -20.09
CA GLY A 85 -14.23 -13.91 -19.84
C GLY A 85 -13.18 -13.42 -18.86
N ARG A 86 -12.32 -12.51 -19.31
CA ARG A 86 -11.44 -11.75 -18.43
C ARG A 86 -12.31 -10.97 -17.44
N CYS A 87 -11.98 -11.01 -16.15
CA CYS A 87 -12.65 -10.16 -15.16
C CYS A 87 -12.35 -8.69 -15.50
N THR A 88 -13.37 -7.99 -15.98
CA THR A 88 -13.30 -6.54 -16.21
C THR A 88 -13.77 -5.85 -14.95
N HIS A 89 -13.07 -4.78 -14.57
CA HIS A 89 -13.42 -3.97 -13.42
C HIS A 89 -13.19 -2.49 -13.75
N TRP A 90 -13.71 -1.62 -12.88
CA TRP A 90 -13.42 -0.19 -12.92
C TRP A 90 -12.12 0.08 -12.18
N PHE A 91 -11.19 0.79 -12.83
CA PHE A 91 -9.88 1.12 -12.27
C PHE A 91 -9.68 2.64 -12.27
N THR A 92 -9.14 3.19 -11.18
CA THR A 92 -8.78 4.61 -11.10
C THR A 92 -7.37 4.88 -11.63
N LEU A 93 -7.17 6.03 -12.27
CA LEU A 93 -5.85 6.56 -12.59
C LEU A 93 -5.25 7.43 -11.47
N ASP A 94 -6.03 7.73 -10.43
CA ASP A 94 -5.61 8.48 -9.24
C ASP A 94 -5.99 7.74 -7.95
N ASN A 95 -5.07 6.89 -7.48
CA ASN A 95 -5.29 6.06 -6.29
C ASN A 95 -5.40 6.88 -5.00
N ARG A 96 -4.76 8.05 -4.91
CA ARG A 96 -4.82 8.90 -3.69
C ARG A 96 -6.21 9.49 -3.52
N ARG A 97 -6.78 10.03 -4.60
CA ARG A 97 -8.15 10.55 -4.58
C ARG A 97 -9.18 9.44 -4.33
N LEU A 98 -9.01 8.27 -4.95
CA LEU A 98 -9.89 7.13 -4.68
C LEU A 98 -9.84 6.70 -3.21
N TYR A 99 -8.65 6.67 -2.60
CA TYR A 99 -8.51 6.37 -1.18
C TYR A 99 -9.32 7.33 -0.30
N CYS A 100 -9.21 8.65 -0.53
CA CYS A 100 -10.05 9.64 0.18
C CYS A 100 -11.55 9.34 0.01
N LEU A 101 -11.99 9.07 -1.22
CA LEU A 101 -13.40 8.82 -1.53
C LEU A 101 -13.92 7.54 -0.87
N GLN A 102 -13.12 6.47 -0.84
CA GLN A 102 -13.49 5.22 -0.15
C GLN A 102 -13.53 5.40 1.36
N CYS A 103 -12.57 6.11 1.96
CA CYS A 103 -12.59 6.42 3.39
C CYS A 103 -13.81 7.28 3.76
N ALA A 104 -14.11 8.32 2.99
CA ALA A 104 -15.30 9.15 3.20
C ALA A 104 -16.61 8.35 3.05
N ALA A 105 -16.70 7.50 2.02
CA ALA A 105 -17.86 6.63 1.83
C ALA A 105 -18.03 5.63 2.99
N ALA A 106 -16.95 5.13 3.58
CA ALA A 106 -16.99 4.17 4.69
C ALA A 106 -17.64 4.75 5.95
N VAL A 107 -17.49 6.06 6.20
CA VAL A 107 -18.15 6.77 7.31
C VAL A 107 -19.67 6.71 7.20
N HIS A 108 -20.20 6.62 5.98
CA HIS A 108 -21.63 6.60 5.72
C HIS A 108 -22.24 5.20 5.55
N TRP A 109 -21.44 4.14 5.71
CA TRP A 109 -21.95 2.78 5.60
C TRP A 109 -23.03 2.47 6.66
N PRO A 110 -24.15 1.82 6.31
CA PRO A 110 -24.45 1.09 5.08
C PRO A 110 -25.31 1.87 4.06
N ARG A 111 -25.21 3.20 4.01
CA ARG A 111 -25.91 3.97 2.96
C ARG A 111 -25.24 3.73 1.62
N ARG A 112 -26.01 3.78 0.53
CA ARG A 112 -25.50 3.71 -0.84
C ARG A 112 -24.86 5.05 -1.18
N VAL A 113 -23.54 5.04 -1.32
CA VAL A 113 -22.76 6.23 -1.62
C VAL A 113 -22.27 6.15 -3.07
N ALA A 114 -22.41 7.25 -3.81
CA ALA A 114 -21.80 7.45 -5.12
C ALA A 114 -20.83 8.64 -5.12
N VAL A 115 -20.00 8.69 -6.15
CA VAL A 115 -19.14 9.83 -6.49
C VAL A 115 -19.22 10.09 -7.99
N VAL A 116 -19.06 11.36 -8.39
CA VAL A 116 -18.92 11.75 -9.78
C VAL A 116 -17.51 11.42 -10.27
N VAL A 117 -17.41 10.72 -11.40
CA VAL A 117 -16.14 10.29 -12.00
C VAL A 117 -16.10 10.68 -13.48
N ASP A 118 -14.90 10.92 -14.00
CA ASP A 118 -14.68 11.14 -15.43
C ASP A 118 -14.29 9.82 -16.08
N LEU A 119 -15.14 9.30 -16.97
CA LEU A 119 -14.93 7.99 -17.58
C LEU A 119 -14.08 8.10 -18.85
N LEU A 120 -12.99 7.32 -18.91
CA LEU A 120 -12.12 7.21 -20.07
C LEU A 120 -12.52 6.01 -20.94
N TYR A 121 -13.03 6.28 -22.14
CA TYR A 121 -13.52 5.26 -23.08
C TYR A 121 -12.42 4.36 -23.66
N ALA A 122 -11.22 4.89 -23.85
CA ALA A 122 -10.13 4.17 -24.47
C ALA A 122 -8.82 4.44 -23.73
N ASP A 123 -8.14 3.37 -23.31
CA ASP A 123 -6.76 3.47 -22.83
C ASP A 123 -5.81 3.52 -24.03
N PRO A 124 -4.97 4.54 -24.19
CA PRO A 124 -3.86 4.52 -25.14
C PRO A 124 -2.73 3.52 -24.74
N GLY A 125 -3.02 2.52 -23.89
CA GLY A 125 -2.06 1.61 -23.29
C GLY A 125 -1.32 2.16 -22.05
N SER A 126 -1.74 3.33 -21.56
CA SER A 126 -1.14 4.00 -20.41
C SER A 126 -1.47 3.32 -19.08
N VAL A 127 -2.67 2.74 -18.95
CA VAL A 127 -3.12 2.04 -17.74
C VAL A 127 -2.27 0.80 -17.52
N ARG A 128 -1.94 0.08 -18.60
CA ARG A 128 -1.06 -1.10 -18.53
C ARG A 128 0.31 -0.80 -17.93
N LYS A 129 0.86 0.39 -18.17
CA LYS A 129 2.15 0.80 -17.62
C LYS A 129 2.09 1.15 -16.13
N LYS A 130 0.92 1.60 -15.66
CA LYS A 130 0.69 1.98 -14.26
C LYS A 130 0.21 0.83 -13.40
N TYR A 131 -0.36 -0.22 -14.00
CA TYR A 131 -0.92 -1.32 -13.24
C TYR A 131 0.18 -2.19 -12.62
N ASP A 132 0.34 -2.08 -11.30
CA ASP A 132 1.27 -2.91 -10.51
C ASP A 132 0.60 -3.59 -9.30
N SER A 133 -0.72 -3.49 -9.17
CA SER A 133 -1.44 -4.07 -8.03
C SER A 133 -1.42 -5.60 -8.02
N THR A 134 -0.88 -6.16 -6.94
CA THR A 134 -0.89 -7.61 -6.63
C THR A 134 -2.24 -8.09 -6.09
N THR A 135 -3.03 -7.18 -5.53
CA THR A 135 -4.34 -7.47 -4.90
C THR A 135 -5.51 -7.23 -5.85
N HIS A 136 -5.26 -7.17 -7.16
CA HIS A 136 -6.26 -6.84 -8.17
C HIS A 136 -6.97 -5.52 -7.86
N GLY A 137 -6.25 -4.55 -7.29
CA GLY A 137 -6.75 -3.25 -6.90
C GLY A 137 -7.75 -3.25 -5.74
N CYS A 138 -7.89 -4.37 -5.00
CA CYS A 138 -8.77 -4.44 -3.83
C CYS A 138 -8.16 -3.76 -2.59
N SER A 139 -6.86 -3.51 -2.58
CA SER A 139 -6.16 -2.86 -1.47
C SER A 139 -5.09 -1.90 -1.95
N VAL A 140 -4.70 -0.97 -1.08
CA VAL A 140 -3.58 -0.06 -1.31
C VAL A 140 -2.79 0.15 -0.02
N SER A 141 -1.46 0.11 -0.12
CA SER A 141 -0.56 0.46 0.98
C SER A 141 -0.33 1.97 1.04
N VAL A 142 -0.36 2.54 2.24
CA VAL A 142 -0.15 3.97 2.49
C VAL A 142 1.27 4.19 2.99
N ARG A 143 2.03 5.07 2.32
CA ARG A 143 3.44 5.35 2.65
C ARG A 143 3.73 6.85 2.57
N HIS A 144 4.68 7.37 3.34
CA HIS A 144 5.17 8.74 3.11
C HIS A 144 5.93 8.88 1.79
N SER A 145 6.61 7.82 1.36
CA SER A 145 7.41 7.77 0.14
C SER A 145 7.38 6.35 -0.45
N CYS A 146 7.60 6.20 -1.76
CA CYS A 146 7.63 4.90 -2.43
C CYS A 146 8.69 3.94 -1.84
N LYS A 147 9.73 4.47 -1.20
CA LYS A 147 10.80 3.70 -0.52
C LYS A 147 10.67 3.68 1.01
N GLY A 148 9.68 4.38 1.57
CA GLY A 148 9.48 4.46 3.01
C GLY A 148 8.82 3.19 3.56
N PRO A 149 8.85 3.01 4.89
CA PRO A 149 8.08 1.97 5.55
C PRO A 149 6.58 2.17 5.28
N GLU A 150 5.83 1.08 5.36
CA GLU A 150 4.39 1.10 5.21
C GLU A 150 3.73 1.60 6.51
N LEU A 151 2.85 2.60 6.38
CA LEU A 151 2.07 3.13 7.50
C LEU A 151 0.82 2.30 7.77
N GLY A 152 0.34 1.62 6.73
CA GLY A 152 -0.70 0.62 6.81
C GLY A 152 -1.27 0.30 5.44
N THR A 153 -2.08 -0.76 5.40
CA THR A 153 -2.85 -1.11 4.21
C THR A 153 -4.31 -0.69 4.41
N TRP A 154 -4.90 -0.16 3.34
CA TRP A 154 -6.33 0.10 3.25
C TRP A 154 -7.00 -0.95 2.38
N ARG A 155 -8.04 -1.56 2.96
CA ARG A 155 -9.01 -2.44 2.30
C ARG A 155 -10.36 -1.99 2.76
N TRP A 156 -11.19 -1.48 1.85
CA TRP A 156 -12.46 -0.91 2.25
C TRP A 156 -13.32 -1.96 2.97
N GLN A 157 -13.28 -3.24 2.56
CA GLN A 157 -14.04 -4.31 3.22
C GLN A 157 -13.71 -4.48 4.70
N GLU A 158 -12.45 -4.25 5.09
CA GLU A 158 -11.98 -4.34 6.47
C GLU A 158 -12.33 -3.07 7.28
N GLY A 159 -12.52 -1.95 6.58
CA GLY A 159 -12.91 -0.66 7.18
C GLY A 159 -14.40 -0.51 7.48
N LEU A 160 -15.25 -1.43 7.01
CA LEU A 160 -16.70 -1.34 7.21
C LEU A 160 -17.14 -2.01 8.53
N PRO A 161 -18.09 -1.42 9.28
CA PRO A 161 -18.63 -2.06 10.47
C PRO A 161 -19.37 -3.36 10.11
N CYS A 162 -19.13 -4.41 10.91
CA CYS A 162 -19.80 -5.71 10.75
C CYS A 162 -21.31 -5.57 11.03
N GLY A 163 -22.14 -5.73 9.99
CA GLY A 163 -23.60 -5.60 10.08
C GLY A 163 -24.30 -5.89 8.75
N ALA A 164 -25.61 -6.17 8.80
CA ALA A 164 -26.43 -6.51 7.65
C ALA A 164 -26.59 -5.31 6.69
N ALA A 165 -25.66 -5.17 5.77
CA ALA A 165 -25.61 -4.14 4.75
C ALA A 165 -25.80 -4.70 3.34
N ALA A 166 -26.67 -5.72 3.21
CA ALA A 166 -26.85 -6.46 1.97
C ALA A 166 -27.20 -5.55 0.79
N ALA A 167 -28.08 -4.56 0.98
CA ALA A 167 -28.48 -3.63 -0.06
C ALA A 167 -27.34 -2.72 -0.56
N ALA A 168 -26.47 -2.25 0.35
CA ALA A 168 -25.31 -1.44 -0.02
C ALA A 168 -24.25 -2.28 -0.74
N LEU A 169 -23.98 -3.49 -0.24
CA LEU A 169 -23.06 -4.40 -0.89
C LEU A 169 -23.56 -4.84 -2.28
N GLU A 170 -24.87 -5.05 -2.42
CA GLU A 170 -25.51 -5.31 -3.72
C GLU A 170 -25.34 -4.12 -4.67
N ALA A 171 -25.49 -2.89 -4.20
CA ALA A 171 -25.25 -1.70 -5.02
C ALA A 171 -23.79 -1.62 -5.50
N VAL A 172 -22.82 -1.91 -4.63
CA VAL A 172 -21.40 -1.99 -5.00
C VAL A 172 -21.15 -3.06 -6.07
N HIS A 173 -21.69 -4.25 -5.88
CA HIS A 173 -21.55 -5.34 -6.87
C HIS A 173 -22.26 -5.02 -8.18
N ARG A 174 -23.42 -4.36 -8.13
CA ARG A 174 -24.15 -3.93 -9.32
C ARG A 174 -23.32 -2.95 -10.14
N ASP A 175 -22.66 -2.00 -9.49
CA ASP A 175 -21.80 -1.02 -10.16
C ASP A 175 -20.52 -1.66 -10.74
N ASP A 176 -19.87 -2.57 -9.99
CA ASP A 176 -18.69 -3.31 -10.49
C ASP A 176 -19.04 -4.23 -11.67
N ALA A 177 -20.27 -4.77 -11.69
CA ALA A 177 -20.74 -5.64 -12.77
C ALA A 177 -21.09 -4.91 -14.07
N ARG A 178 -21.28 -3.59 -14.05
CA ARG A 178 -21.62 -2.81 -15.25
C ARG A 178 -20.49 -2.91 -16.27
N ALA A 179 -20.82 -3.37 -17.47
CA ALA A 179 -19.84 -3.68 -18.50
C ALA A 179 -19.41 -2.44 -19.29
N SER A 180 -20.26 -1.42 -19.32
CA SER A 180 -20.12 -0.24 -20.17
C SER A 180 -20.44 1.06 -19.45
N ALA A 181 -20.00 2.18 -20.01
CA ALA A 181 -20.27 3.52 -19.49
C ALA A 181 -21.76 3.85 -19.51
N GLN A 182 -22.49 3.37 -20.53
CA GLN A 182 -23.92 3.62 -20.74
C GLN A 182 -24.78 2.98 -19.66
N GLU A 183 -24.29 1.94 -18.99
CA GLU A 183 -24.97 1.32 -17.87
C GLU A 183 -24.80 2.11 -16.57
N LEU A 184 -23.78 2.98 -16.48
CA LEU A 184 -23.59 3.89 -15.33
C LEU A 184 -24.61 5.03 -15.39
N LEU A 185 -25.06 5.48 -14.22
CA LEU A 185 -25.96 6.62 -14.11
C LEU A 185 -25.21 7.90 -14.48
N ASP A 186 -25.87 8.80 -15.20
CA ASP A 186 -25.31 10.10 -15.52
C ASP A 186 -25.10 10.93 -14.25
N ALA A 187 -24.01 11.70 -14.22
CA ALA A 187 -23.85 12.70 -13.19
C ALA A 187 -24.92 13.79 -13.37
N PRO A 188 -25.47 14.36 -12.28
CA PRO A 188 -26.34 15.52 -12.40
C PRO A 188 -25.58 16.62 -13.14
N GLU A 189 -26.21 17.24 -14.14
CA GLU A 189 -25.63 18.41 -14.80
C GLU A 189 -25.46 19.49 -13.73
N GLU A 190 -24.22 19.72 -13.28
CA GLU A 190 -23.95 20.92 -12.50
C GLU A 190 -24.22 22.09 -13.45
N GLU A 191 -25.32 22.80 -13.21
CA GLU A 191 -25.80 23.95 -14.00
C GLU A 191 -24.72 25.03 -14.22
N GLY A 192 -23.55 24.92 -13.56
CA GLY A 192 -22.41 25.80 -13.70
C GLY A 192 -21.27 25.36 -14.63
N SER A 193 -21.05 24.09 -14.98
CA SER A 193 -19.70 23.72 -15.49
C SER A 193 -19.40 24.18 -16.93
N LEU A 194 -20.38 24.11 -17.84
CA LEU A 194 -20.21 24.52 -19.24
C LEU A 194 -20.74 25.95 -19.49
N LEU A 195 -21.77 26.36 -18.75
CA LEU A 195 -22.33 27.72 -18.79
C LEU A 195 -21.49 28.74 -18.01
N ALA A 196 -20.77 28.39 -16.94
CA ALA A 196 -19.87 29.35 -16.26
C ALA A 196 -18.62 29.68 -17.10
N LEU A 197 -18.16 28.74 -17.95
CA LEU A 197 -17.12 29.04 -18.93
C LEU A 197 -17.65 29.87 -20.11
N ALA A 198 -18.95 29.73 -20.46
CA ALA A 198 -19.58 30.53 -21.52
C ALA A 198 -20.07 31.92 -21.07
N HIS A 199 -20.43 32.09 -19.79
CA HIS A 199 -20.91 33.36 -19.21
C HIS A 199 -19.85 34.15 -18.44
N GLY A 200 -18.64 33.62 -18.29
CA GLY A 200 -17.48 34.33 -17.75
C GLY A 200 -16.82 35.34 -18.70
N ALA A 201 -17.37 35.55 -19.91
CA ALA A 201 -16.97 36.63 -20.79
C ALA A 201 -17.78 37.91 -20.49
N ALA A 202 -17.41 38.62 -19.43
CA ALA A 202 -17.88 39.99 -19.23
C ALA A 202 -17.31 40.91 -20.33
N PRO A 203 -18.08 41.87 -20.88
CA PRO A 203 -17.62 42.75 -21.94
C PRO A 203 -16.56 43.73 -21.40
N LEU A 204 -15.32 43.57 -21.85
CA LEU A 204 -14.26 44.57 -21.65
C LEU A 204 -14.45 45.69 -22.68
N GLU A 205 -15.40 46.59 -22.45
CA GLU A 205 -15.39 47.89 -23.12
C GLU A 205 -14.68 48.94 -22.24
N GLN A 206 -13.81 49.71 -22.89
CA GLN A 206 -13.11 50.90 -22.41
C GLN A 206 -11.79 50.70 -21.66
N LEU A 207 -10.76 50.30 -22.41
CA LEU A 207 -9.49 51.03 -22.34
C LEU A 207 -8.89 51.20 -23.74
N THR A 208 -8.85 52.47 -24.14
CA THR A 208 -8.36 52.96 -25.41
C THR A 208 -6.83 52.84 -25.52
N LYS A 209 -6.39 52.29 -26.66
CA LYS A 209 -5.37 52.88 -27.55
C LYS A 209 -3.89 52.86 -27.10
N SER A 210 -3.19 51.77 -27.44
CA SER A 210 -1.88 51.76 -28.13
C SER A 210 -1.45 50.29 -28.31
N GLY A 211 -1.40 49.75 -29.52
CA GLY A 211 -0.17 49.71 -30.32
C GLY A 211 0.18 48.24 -30.58
N GLY A 212 0.27 47.84 -31.85
CA GLY A 212 0.31 46.44 -32.28
C GLY A 212 1.52 45.63 -31.81
N GLY A 213 1.30 44.33 -31.65
CA GLY A 213 2.32 43.30 -31.47
C GLY A 213 1.65 41.94 -31.39
N GLY A 214 1.99 41.04 -32.33
CA GLY A 214 1.33 39.76 -32.54
C GLY A 214 1.41 38.79 -31.37
N CYS A 215 0.49 37.82 -31.38
CA CYS A 215 0.42 36.68 -30.47
C CYS A 215 1.77 36.04 -30.16
N PRO A 216 2.04 35.80 -28.87
CA PRO A 216 2.51 34.49 -28.44
C PRO A 216 1.67 33.94 -27.29
N THR A 217 1.36 32.66 -27.40
CA THR A 217 0.92 31.77 -26.32
C THR A 217 1.72 31.98 -25.02
N PRO A 218 1.10 32.11 -23.84
CA PRO A 218 1.84 32.19 -22.59
C PRO A 218 2.17 30.78 -22.07
N SER A 219 3.44 30.41 -22.16
CA SER A 219 4.07 29.46 -21.26
C SER A 219 4.85 30.24 -20.21
N THR A 220 4.75 29.77 -18.97
CA THR A 220 5.74 29.93 -17.87
C THR A 220 6.27 31.34 -17.63
N ILE A 221 5.71 32.04 -16.64
CA ILE A 221 6.33 33.22 -16.04
C ILE A 221 6.64 32.90 -14.58
N GLU A 222 7.82 33.36 -14.20
CA GLU A 222 8.59 33.10 -13.00
C GLU A 222 7.90 33.51 -11.70
N ALA A 223 8.32 32.82 -10.65
CA ALA A 223 7.89 32.99 -9.27
C ALA A 223 8.17 34.41 -8.76
N SER A 224 7.11 35.07 -8.31
CA SER A 224 7.18 36.19 -7.38
C SER A 224 7.52 35.67 -5.99
N GLU A 225 8.66 36.11 -5.47
CA GLU A 225 9.05 36.05 -4.07
C GLU A 225 8.10 36.93 -3.27
N ASP A 226 7.27 36.32 -2.43
CA ASP A 226 6.68 36.87 -1.19
C ASP A 226 5.61 35.86 -0.72
N SER A 227 6.08 34.77 -0.11
CA SER A 227 5.20 33.85 0.62
C SER A 227 5.55 33.95 2.10
N GLU A 228 4.67 34.65 2.81
CA GLU A 228 4.59 34.62 4.27
C GLU A 228 4.61 33.17 4.76
N GLY A 229 5.39 32.95 5.83
CA GLY A 229 5.88 31.65 6.26
C GLY A 229 4.81 30.58 6.31
N ALA A 230 4.92 29.63 5.36
CA ALA A 230 4.38 28.30 5.56
C ALA A 230 5.07 27.75 6.79
N GLU A 231 4.35 27.73 7.92
CA GLU A 231 4.77 27.08 9.14
C GLU A 231 5.14 25.65 8.74
N GLU A 232 6.45 25.36 8.75
CA GLU A 232 6.98 24.06 8.40
C GLU A 232 6.34 23.06 9.35
N VAL A 233 5.33 22.34 8.86
CA VAL A 233 4.59 21.34 9.65
C VAL A 233 5.59 20.23 9.94
N LEU A 234 6.28 20.37 11.06
CA LEU A 234 7.23 19.39 11.54
C LEU A 234 6.50 18.05 11.67
N PRO A 235 7.12 16.95 11.22
CA PRO A 235 6.51 15.63 11.35
C PRO A 235 6.15 15.39 12.82
N PRO A 236 5.01 14.73 13.10
CA PRO A 236 4.59 14.47 14.48
C PRO A 236 5.70 13.72 15.21
N PRO A 237 5.93 14.02 16.50
CA PRO A 237 6.96 13.36 17.28
C PRO A 237 6.73 11.83 17.24
N PRO A 238 7.80 11.01 17.25
CA PRO A 238 7.69 9.55 17.16
C PRO A 238 6.72 8.93 18.17
N GLU A 239 6.60 9.52 19.36
CA GLU A 239 5.66 9.12 20.42
C GLU A 239 4.20 9.24 20.00
N GLU A 240 3.85 10.29 19.25
CA GLU A 240 2.49 10.50 18.75
C GLU A 240 2.15 9.47 17.65
N VAL A 241 3.12 9.15 16.79
CA VAL A 241 2.97 8.11 15.76
C VAL A 241 2.73 6.75 16.42
N LEU A 242 3.49 6.42 17.46
CA LEU A 242 3.34 5.18 18.22
C LEU A 242 1.98 5.14 18.94
N LEU A 243 1.58 6.24 19.59
CA LEU A 243 0.28 6.36 20.24
C LEU A 243 -0.88 6.13 19.25
N LEU A 244 -0.81 6.69 18.05
CA LEU A 244 -1.81 6.49 17.00
C LEU A 244 -1.86 5.04 16.53
N ALA A 245 -0.70 4.39 16.37
CA ALA A 245 -0.63 2.97 16.03
C ALA A 245 -1.28 2.10 17.11
N VAL A 246 -1.02 2.38 18.39
CA VAL A 246 -1.62 1.66 19.51
C VAL A 246 -3.13 1.89 19.60
N LYS A 247 -3.60 3.14 19.46
CA LYS A 247 -5.04 3.45 19.42
C LYS A 247 -5.74 2.69 18.28
N ARG A 248 -5.14 2.67 17.08
CA ARG A 248 -5.65 1.90 15.93
C ARG A 248 -5.68 0.40 16.23
N GLY A 249 -4.61 -0.12 16.83
CA GLY A 249 -4.48 -1.51 17.24
C GLY A 249 -5.52 -1.93 18.29
N LEU A 250 -5.99 -1.03 19.16
CA LEU A 250 -7.05 -1.32 20.15
C LEU A 250 -8.47 -1.04 19.66
N ALA A 251 -8.63 -0.21 18.62
CA ALA A 251 -9.93 0.23 18.13
C ALA A 251 -10.76 -0.95 17.59
N GLY A 252 -12.04 -1.04 17.96
CA GLY A 252 -12.94 -2.10 17.50
C GLY A 252 -13.62 -2.85 18.65
N VAL A 253 -14.08 -4.07 18.36
CA VAL A 253 -14.71 -4.96 19.35
C VAL A 253 -13.87 -6.21 19.52
N TRP A 254 -13.42 -6.41 20.75
CA TRP A 254 -12.66 -7.57 21.18
C TRP A 254 -13.55 -8.56 21.90
N TYR A 255 -13.33 -9.85 21.70
CA TYR A 255 -14.14 -10.93 22.26
C TYR A 255 -13.31 -11.74 23.24
N GLY A 256 -13.74 -11.81 24.50
CA GLY A 256 -13.11 -12.65 25.52
C GLY A 256 -13.62 -14.09 25.50
N GLY A 257 -12.95 -14.97 26.24
CA GLY A 257 -13.23 -16.41 26.28
C GLY A 257 -14.60 -16.79 26.86
N GLU A 258 -15.25 -15.91 27.62
CA GLU A 258 -16.57 -16.16 28.25
C GLU A 258 -17.73 -15.52 27.47
N GLY A 259 -17.55 -15.16 26.19
CA GLY A 259 -18.59 -14.54 25.35
C GLY A 259 -18.83 -13.05 25.64
N GLU A 260 -17.99 -12.47 26.49
CA GLU A 260 -17.91 -11.05 26.80
C GLU A 260 -17.25 -10.26 25.67
N THR A 261 -17.66 -9.01 25.49
CA THR A 261 -17.07 -8.10 24.50
C THR A 261 -16.43 -6.89 25.17
N TYR A 262 -15.37 -6.37 24.55
CA TYR A 262 -14.59 -5.26 25.07
C TYR A 262 -14.45 -4.18 23.99
N ARG A 263 -14.68 -2.93 24.36
CA ARG A 263 -14.50 -1.75 23.49
C ARG A 263 -13.70 -0.68 24.20
N PHE A 264 -12.64 -0.20 23.56
CA PHE A 264 -11.85 0.93 24.05
C PHE A 264 -12.46 2.26 23.59
N ARG A 265 -12.41 3.26 24.47
CA ARG A 265 -12.73 4.67 24.19
C ARG A 265 -11.48 5.49 24.50
N PHE A 266 -10.99 6.20 23.49
CA PHE A 266 -9.74 6.93 23.57
C PHE A 266 -9.99 8.39 23.96
N GLY A 267 -9.25 8.88 24.95
CA GLY A 267 -9.11 10.30 25.23
C GLY A 267 -8.03 10.97 24.36
N ALA A 268 -7.78 12.25 24.61
CA ALA A 268 -6.74 13.02 23.92
C ALA A 268 -5.34 12.42 24.16
N GLY A 269 -5.03 11.98 25.38
CA GLY A 269 -3.73 11.42 25.75
C GLY A 269 -3.66 9.89 25.74
N THR A 270 -2.93 9.37 26.73
CA THR A 270 -2.67 7.95 26.98
C THR A 270 -3.71 7.30 27.90
N ASP A 271 -4.57 8.08 28.54
CA ASP A 271 -5.64 7.59 29.41
C ASP A 271 -6.92 7.29 28.63
N TRP A 272 -7.33 6.03 28.69
CA TRP A 272 -8.44 5.46 27.94
C TRP A 272 -9.39 4.72 28.88
N THR A 273 -10.58 4.40 28.37
CA THR A 273 -11.54 3.55 29.09
C THR A 273 -11.91 2.34 28.26
N CYS A 274 -11.97 1.17 28.88
CA CYS A 274 -12.38 -0.07 28.25
C CYS A 274 -13.72 -0.53 28.84
N VAL A 275 -14.76 -0.60 28.02
CA VAL A 275 -16.09 -1.05 28.41
C VAL A 275 -16.24 -2.52 28.05
N ARG A 276 -16.37 -3.37 29.08
CA ARG A 276 -16.73 -4.77 28.95
C ARG A 276 -18.24 -4.95 29.01
N GLN A 277 -18.83 -5.62 28.03
CA GLN A 277 -20.23 -6.05 28.04
C GLN A 277 -20.28 -7.58 28.20
N GLY A 278 -21.03 -8.06 29.19
CA GLY A 278 -21.27 -9.49 29.41
C GLY A 278 -22.66 -9.75 30.01
N ALA A 279 -22.94 -11.00 30.38
CA ALA A 279 -24.25 -11.41 30.90
C ALA A 279 -24.69 -10.66 32.17
N LYS A 280 -23.74 -10.18 32.98
CA LYS A 280 -23.99 -9.42 34.21
C LYS A 280 -24.11 -7.90 33.99
N GLY A 281 -24.20 -7.45 32.74
CA GLY A 281 -24.24 -6.04 32.36
C GLY A 281 -22.89 -5.49 31.91
N ALA A 282 -22.81 -4.16 31.78
CA ALA A 282 -21.62 -3.46 31.34
C ALA A 282 -20.75 -3.03 32.53
N ARG A 283 -19.42 -3.17 32.40
CA ARG A 283 -18.43 -2.70 33.38
C ARG A 283 -17.32 -1.93 32.68
N THR A 284 -16.92 -0.81 33.25
CA THR A 284 -15.84 0.03 32.72
C THR A 284 -14.55 -0.21 33.50
N PHE A 285 -13.43 -0.24 32.77
CA PHE A 285 -12.09 -0.34 33.30
C PHE A 285 -11.24 0.82 32.76
N THR A 286 -10.28 1.27 33.54
CA THR A 286 -9.25 2.22 33.09
C THR A 286 -8.19 1.50 32.28
N ALA A 287 -7.67 2.17 31.26
CA ALA A 287 -6.50 1.72 30.52
C ALA A 287 -5.55 2.90 30.31
N THR A 288 -4.24 2.71 30.49
CA THR A 288 -3.25 3.78 30.30
C THR A 288 -2.07 3.25 29.51
N TYR A 289 -1.68 3.96 28.46
CA TYR A 289 -0.48 3.63 27.68
C TYR A 289 0.78 4.23 28.30
N ASP A 290 1.78 3.38 28.50
CA ASP A 290 3.10 3.68 29.04
C ASP A 290 4.12 3.48 27.92
N ALA A 291 4.50 4.60 27.29
CA ALA A 291 5.37 4.62 26.12
C ALA A 291 6.80 4.17 26.46
N ASP A 292 7.29 4.45 27.66
CA ASP A 292 8.64 4.09 28.10
C ASP A 292 8.84 2.57 28.20
N ASN A 293 7.77 1.87 28.60
CA ASN A 293 7.78 0.42 28.76
C ASN A 293 7.11 -0.34 27.60
N ASP A 294 6.57 0.38 26.63
CA ASP A 294 5.78 -0.15 25.51
C ASP A 294 4.63 -1.11 25.96
N VAL A 295 3.91 -0.70 27.02
CA VAL A 295 2.80 -1.48 27.58
C VAL A 295 1.55 -0.63 27.78
N ILE A 296 0.39 -1.28 27.68
CA ILE A 296 -0.90 -0.71 28.05
C ILE A 296 -1.33 -1.34 29.35
N TRP A 297 -1.37 -0.56 30.43
CA TRP A 297 -1.91 -0.99 31.72
C TRP A 297 -3.44 -1.06 31.65
N TRP A 298 -4.05 -2.12 32.16
CA TRP A 298 -5.51 -2.33 32.11
C TRP A 298 -6.06 -2.96 33.40
N GLY A 299 -7.32 -2.67 33.69
CA GLY A 299 -8.08 -3.25 34.80
C GLY A 299 -8.04 -2.39 36.07
N THR A 300 -8.61 -2.91 37.17
CA THR A 300 -8.62 -2.18 38.45
C THR A 300 -7.19 -2.04 38.96
N ASN A 301 -6.72 -0.81 39.14
CA ASN A 301 -5.39 -0.46 39.63
C ASN A 301 -4.23 -1.01 38.77
N GLY A 302 -4.41 -1.13 37.45
CA GLY A 302 -3.34 -1.60 36.56
C GLY A 302 -2.87 -3.03 36.85
N ALA A 303 -3.76 -3.89 37.35
CA ALA A 303 -3.42 -5.28 37.70
C ALA A 303 -2.96 -6.12 36.50
N PHE A 304 -3.26 -5.67 35.28
CA PHE A 304 -2.92 -6.33 34.04
C PHE A 304 -2.25 -5.39 33.05
N TYR A 305 -1.54 -5.95 32.07
CA TYR A 305 -0.94 -5.19 30.99
C TYR A 305 -1.01 -5.93 29.65
N ILE A 306 -0.87 -5.18 28.55
CA ILE A 306 -0.81 -5.65 27.17
C ILE A 306 0.49 -5.11 26.56
N GLY A 307 1.26 -5.92 25.84
CA GLY A 307 2.43 -5.44 25.10
C GLY A 307 2.00 -4.72 23.82
N ALA A 308 2.40 -3.46 23.63
CA ALA A 308 2.00 -2.69 22.45
C ALA A 308 2.69 -3.20 21.16
N SER A 309 3.96 -3.61 21.23
CA SER A 309 4.65 -4.28 20.11
C SER A 309 4.00 -5.62 19.72
N GLU A 310 3.58 -6.44 20.69
CA GLU A 310 2.94 -7.73 20.40
C GLU A 310 1.61 -7.56 19.64
N MET A 311 0.85 -6.53 19.98
CA MET A 311 -0.37 -6.18 19.26
C MET A 311 -0.11 -5.76 17.81
N ALA A 312 1.06 -5.19 17.51
CA ALA A 312 1.45 -4.87 16.13
C ALA A 312 1.82 -6.12 15.33
N GLU A 313 2.34 -7.16 15.99
CA GLU A 313 2.68 -8.45 15.38
C GLU A 313 1.43 -9.31 15.10
N GLU A 314 0.48 -9.34 16.03
CA GLU A 314 -0.76 -10.13 15.94
C GLU A 314 -2.01 -9.22 16.10
N PRO A 315 -2.42 -8.46 15.06
CA PRO A 315 -3.46 -7.42 15.19
C PRO A 315 -4.87 -7.95 15.53
N ASP A 316 -5.09 -9.25 15.37
CA ASP A 316 -6.36 -9.94 15.61
C ASP A 316 -6.41 -10.69 16.95
N GLU A 317 -5.30 -10.76 17.69
CA GLU A 317 -5.18 -11.42 18.99
C GLU A 317 -4.54 -10.48 20.01
N LEU A 318 -5.20 -10.32 21.15
CA LEU A 318 -4.72 -9.44 22.21
C LEU A 318 -4.48 -10.27 23.46
N ARG A 319 -3.20 -10.39 23.83
CA ARG A 319 -2.74 -11.14 25.00
C ARG A 319 -2.60 -10.20 26.19
N ILE A 320 -3.23 -10.57 27.30
CA ILE A 320 -3.27 -9.78 28.53
C ILE A 320 -2.56 -10.53 29.64
N TYR A 321 -1.55 -9.91 30.23
CA TYR A 321 -0.69 -10.50 31.26
C TYR A 321 -0.99 -9.88 32.62
N ALA A 322 -0.72 -10.63 33.69
CA ALA A 322 -0.76 -10.08 35.05
C ALA A 322 0.50 -9.25 35.32
N VAL A 323 0.40 -8.18 36.11
CA VAL A 323 1.55 -7.32 36.50
C VAL A 323 2.76 -8.09 37.06
N GLY A 324 2.55 -9.25 37.69
CA GLY A 324 3.62 -10.10 38.19
C GLY A 324 4.37 -10.92 37.12
N ASP A 325 3.81 -11.09 35.92
CA ASP A 325 4.43 -11.84 34.82
C ASP A 325 5.15 -10.89 33.87
N ARG A 326 6.27 -10.31 34.30
CA ARG A 326 7.07 -9.35 33.49
C ARG A 326 7.70 -9.95 32.23
N ARG A 327 7.64 -11.27 32.06
CA ARG A 327 8.24 -11.98 30.91
C ARG A 327 7.20 -12.40 29.89
N ALA A 328 5.95 -11.93 30.02
CA ALA A 328 4.84 -12.25 29.13
C ALA A 328 4.70 -13.76 28.84
N ARG A 329 4.96 -14.62 29.84
CA ARG A 329 5.08 -16.07 29.62
C ARG A 329 3.74 -16.75 29.48
N LYS A 330 2.74 -16.29 30.22
CA LYS A 330 1.42 -16.92 30.23
C LYS A 330 0.34 -15.84 30.25
N PRO A 331 -0.35 -15.60 29.12
CA PRO A 331 -1.46 -14.67 29.10
C PRO A 331 -2.55 -15.17 30.07
N ARG A 332 -3.09 -14.24 30.86
CA ARG A 332 -4.26 -14.47 31.72
C ARG A 332 -5.54 -14.42 30.92
N PHE A 333 -5.60 -13.54 29.94
CA PHE A 333 -6.71 -13.43 29.00
C PHE A 333 -6.14 -13.35 27.59
N VAL A 334 -6.89 -13.92 26.65
CA VAL A 334 -6.65 -13.76 25.22
C VAL A 334 -7.96 -13.29 24.63
N TRP A 335 -7.94 -12.15 23.95
CA TRP A 335 -9.10 -11.60 23.26
C TRP A 335 -8.87 -11.67 21.75
N HIS A 336 -9.94 -11.87 20.99
CA HIS A 336 -9.87 -11.95 19.53
C HIS A 336 -10.78 -10.92 18.87
N ARG A 337 -10.44 -10.46 17.65
CA ARG A 337 -11.38 -9.72 16.78
C ARG A 337 -12.25 -10.69 15.98
N ARG A 338 -13.54 -10.38 15.83
CA ARG A 338 -14.42 -11.12 14.89
C ARG A 338 -14.08 -10.71 13.46
N GLY A 339 -13.68 -11.68 12.64
CA GLY A 339 -13.34 -11.50 11.22
C GLY A 339 -12.14 -12.35 10.80
N CYS A 340 -11.22 -12.59 11.74
CA CYS A 340 -10.04 -13.43 11.54
C CYS A 340 -10.18 -14.74 12.33
N GLY A 341 -11.21 -15.53 12.05
CA GLY A 341 -11.30 -16.86 12.63
C GLY A 341 -10.06 -17.66 12.21
N PRO A 342 -9.38 -18.40 13.11
CA PRO A 342 -8.37 -19.36 12.70
C PRO A 342 -9.04 -20.29 11.70
N SER A 343 -8.41 -20.50 10.54
CA SER A 343 -8.87 -21.48 9.56
C SER A 343 -9.12 -22.79 10.31
N SER A 344 -10.39 -23.17 10.39
CA SER A 344 -10.88 -24.32 11.12
C SER A 344 -10.04 -25.58 10.83
N SER A 345 -9.30 -26.04 11.83
CA SER A 345 -8.93 -27.46 11.97
C SER A 345 -8.94 -27.88 13.43
N ALA A 346 -10.03 -27.63 14.14
CA ALA A 346 -10.44 -28.38 15.34
C ALA A 346 -11.79 -27.87 15.84
N ALA A 347 -12.88 -28.28 15.17
CA ALA A 347 -14.17 -28.36 15.83
C ALA A 347 -14.10 -29.50 16.85
N ALA A 348 -13.68 -29.20 18.08
CA ALA A 348 -13.97 -30.05 19.21
C ALA A 348 -15.45 -29.81 19.58
N GLU A 349 -16.23 -30.88 19.50
CA GLU A 349 -17.63 -30.94 19.91
C GLU A 349 -17.83 -30.32 21.30
N LEU A 350 -18.78 -29.38 21.41
CA LEU A 350 -19.31 -28.95 22.68
C LEU A 350 -20.30 -30.02 23.19
N PRO A 351 -20.09 -30.68 24.34
CA PRO A 351 -21.14 -31.44 24.98
C PRO A 351 -22.17 -30.50 25.62
N ALA A 352 -23.43 -30.88 25.48
CA ALA A 352 -24.60 -30.21 26.01
C ALA A 352 -24.56 -30.03 27.54
N ALA A 353 -25.30 -29.02 27.97
CA ALA A 353 -25.50 -28.59 29.35
C ALA A 353 -25.66 -29.75 30.35
N GLY A 354 -24.77 -29.80 31.34
CA GLY A 354 -24.89 -30.69 32.50
C GLY A 354 -23.93 -30.28 33.61
N SER A 355 -24.49 -29.74 34.70
CA SER A 355 -24.04 -29.90 36.09
C SER A 355 -22.51 -29.99 36.34
N TRP A 356 -21.90 -28.89 36.81
CA TRP A 356 -20.61 -28.96 37.50
C TRP A 356 -20.83 -28.97 39.02
N PRO A 357 -20.37 -30.02 39.74
CA PRO A 357 -20.43 -30.04 41.19
C PRO A 357 -19.30 -29.22 41.81
N ALA A 358 -19.58 -28.68 43.00
CA ALA A 358 -18.66 -27.92 43.84
C ALA A 358 -17.36 -28.69 44.13
N LYS A 359 -16.22 -28.00 44.05
CA LYS A 359 -14.93 -28.52 44.51
C LYS A 359 -14.81 -28.38 46.04
N GLY A 360 -14.66 -29.52 46.71
CA GLY A 360 -13.95 -29.65 47.99
C GLY A 360 -12.61 -30.38 47.78
N PRO A 361 -11.61 -30.18 48.66
CA PRO A 361 -10.22 -30.49 48.37
C PRO A 361 -9.79 -31.88 48.87
N THR A 362 -8.72 -32.46 48.29
CA THR A 362 -7.48 -32.91 48.97
C THR A 362 -6.71 -34.05 48.26
N ARG A 363 -5.37 -33.91 48.32
CA ARG A 363 -4.31 -34.93 48.58
C ARG A 363 -3.83 -35.91 47.49
N ALA A 364 -2.57 -35.66 47.09
CA ALA A 364 -1.41 -36.54 46.90
C ALA A 364 -1.56 -38.06 46.66
N LYS A 365 -0.89 -38.61 45.63
CA LYS A 365 0.40 -39.35 45.73
C LYS A 365 0.83 -39.98 44.38
N ALA A 366 2.14 -39.87 44.12
CA ALA A 366 3.11 -40.89 43.66
C ALA A 366 2.81 -41.85 42.48
N GLY A 367 3.84 -42.03 41.63
CA GLY A 367 4.10 -43.31 40.94
C GLY A 367 4.63 -43.20 39.51
N ALA A 368 5.96 -43.22 39.34
CA ALA A 368 6.68 -43.44 38.09
C ALA A 368 6.68 -44.95 37.69
N PRO A 369 7.56 -45.43 36.78
CA PRO A 369 7.71 -45.18 35.34
C PRO A 369 7.61 -46.50 34.52
N GLY A 370 7.65 -46.46 33.19
CA GLY A 370 7.83 -47.69 32.42
C GLY A 370 8.03 -47.59 30.91
N VAL A 371 9.29 -47.80 30.50
CA VAL A 371 9.73 -48.74 29.43
C VAL A 371 9.48 -48.39 27.95
N ARG A 372 10.61 -48.17 27.23
CA ARG A 372 10.80 -48.29 25.77
C ARG A 372 10.68 -49.77 25.32
N PRO A 373 10.46 -50.05 24.02
CA PRO A 373 11.61 -50.49 23.24
C PRO A 373 11.64 -50.01 21.79
N ALA A 374 12.76 -50.33 21.17
CA ALA A 374 13.28 -49.88 19.90
C ALA A 374 13.08 -50.90 18.76
N ALA A 375 13.47 -50.43 17.57
CA ALA A 375 14.07 -51.16 16.46
C ALA A 375 13.18 -51.97 15.52
N GLY A 376 13.40 -51.72 14.22
CA GLY A 376 12.90 -52.50 13.10
C GLY A 376 13.42 -51.95 11.77
N GLN A 377 14.67 -52.27 11.45
CA GLN A 377 15.25 -52.19 10.10
C GLN A 377 14.64 -53.27 9.20
N SER A 378 14.39 -52.95 7.94
CA SER A 378 14.51 -53.94 6.86
C SER A 378 14.83 -53.27 5.51
N ASP A 379 15.91 -53.76 4.94
CA ASP A 379 16.34 -53.60 3.55
C ASP A 379 15.28 -54.09 2.56
N ARG A 380 15.28 -53.53 1.33
CA ARG A 380 15.50 -54.30 0.09
C ARG A 380 15.56 -53.44 -1.17
N SER A 381 16.63 -53.70 -1.90
CA SER A 381 16.96 -53.35 -3.29
C SER A 381 15.86 -53.70 -4.31
N ALA A 382 15.80 -52.97 -5.44
CA ALA A 382 16.21 -53.49 -6.76
C ALA A 382 15.85 -52.52 -7.90
N ALA A 383 16.68 -52.60 -8.95
CA ALA A 383 16.75 -51.74 -10.13
C ALA A 383 15.62 -51.93 -11.16
N ALA A 384 15.36 -50.88 -11.94
CA ALA A 384 14.87 -51.01 -13.32
C ALA A 384 15.30 -49.80 -14.16
N ALA A 385 15.95 -50.07 -15.29
CA ALA A 385 16.46 -49.11 -16.27
C ALA A 385 15.36 -48.60 -17.22
N PRO A 386 15.49 -47.40 -17.84
CA PRO A 386 14.64 -46.96 -18.95
C PRO A 386 15.26 -47.29 -20.32
N PRO A 387 14.44 -47.57 -21.35
CA PRO A 387 14.93 -47.91 -22.69
C PRO A 387 15.23 -46.68 -23.55
N GLU A 388 16.23 -46.85 -24.41
CA GLU A 388 16.69 -45.95 -25.46
C GLU A 388 15.84 -46.04 -26.76
N ARG A 389 15.80 -44.89 -27.47
CA ARG A 389 15.75 -44.69 -28.94
C ARG A 389 14.46 -44.99 -29.72
N ARG A 390 13.96 -43.94 -30.39
CA ARG A 390 13.78 -43.98 -31.86
C ARG A 390 13.85 -42.61 -32.53
N ALA A 391 14.76 -42.52 -33.49
CA ALA A 391 14.90 -41.44 -34.45
C ALA A 391 13.76 -41.45 -35.48
N GLY A 392 13.40 -40.27 -36.00
CA GLY A 392 12.38 -40.13 -37.03
C GLY A 392 12.36 -38.75 -37.71
N ARG A 393 13.15 -38.67 -38.80
CA ARG A 393 12.76 -38.13 -40.11
C ARG A 393 12.66 -36.60 -40.34
N ALA A 394 13.48 -36.17 -41.29
CA ALA A 394 13.53 -34.86 -41.93
C ALA A 394 12.43 -34.67 -42.99
N ALA A 395 12.10 -33.39 -43.24
CA ALA A 395 12.05 -32.71 -44.55
C ALA A 395 10.83 -31.78 -44.70
N ALA A 396 11.08 -30.47 -44.86
CA ALA A 396 10.47 -29.61 -45.89
C ALA A 396 11.13 -28.23 -45.86
N ALA A 397 11.74 -27.87 -46.99
CA ALA A 397 12.40 -26.61 -47.26
C ALA A 397 11.41 -25.50 -47.63
N GLY A 398 11.68 -24.28 -47.16
CA GLY A 398 10.98 -23.03 -47.48
C GLY A 398 11.90 -21.85 -47.10
N PRO A 399 11.72 -20.66 -47.69
CA PRO A 399 12.79 -19.94 -48.38
C PRO A 399 13.75 -19.16 -47.48
N GLU A 400 14.95 -18.94 -48.02
CA GLU A 400 16.11 -18.30 -47.44
C GLU A 400 15.85 -16.86 -46.96
N GLY A 401 15.38 -16.72 -45.72
CA GLY A 401 15.62 -15.53 -44.91
C GLY A 401 16.90 -15.74 -44.12
N GLY A 402 18.00 -15.11 -44.54
CA GLY A 402 19.30 -15.20 -43.89
C GLY A 402 19.20 -15.02 -42.37
N ARG A 403 19.42 -16.11 -41.63
CA ARG A 403 19.44 -16.11 -40.16
C ARG A 403 20.65 -15.31 -39.67
N ARG A 404 20.47 -14.00 -39.55
CA ARG A 404 21.29 -13.14 -38.69
C ARG A 404 21.11 -13.63 -37.25
N GLY A 405 22.04 -14.47 -36.80
CA GLY A 405 22.04 -15.06 -35.47
C GLY A 405 22.15 -14.02 -34.34
N PRO A 406 22.01 -14.48 -33.08
CA PRO A 406 21.95 -13.64 -31.87
C PRO A 406 23.16 -12.74 -31.62
N LYS A 407 24.28 -12.93 -32.35
CA LYS A 407 25.47 -12.06 -32.26
C LYS A 407 25.15 -10.60 -32.61
N ASN A 408 24.18 -10.35 -33.49
CA ASN A 408 23.81 -8.98 -33.84
C ASN A 408 23.02 -8.24 -32.74
N LEU A 409 22.41 -8.95 -31.79
CA LEU A 409 21.62 -8.30 -30.74
C LEU A 409 22.51 -7.65 -29.67
N ALA A 410 23.58 -8.34 -29.28
CA ALA A 410 24.57 -7.80 -28.33
C ALA A 410 25.28 -6.57 -28.94
N ASP A 411 25.72 -6.67 -30.19
CA ASP A 411 26.39 -5.56 -30.88
C ASP A 411 25.46 -4.36 -31.07
N ALA A 412 24.18 -4.59 -31.42
CA ALA A 412 23.19 -3.53 -31.52
C ALA A 412 22.92 -2.85 -30.17
N ALA A 413 22.79 -3.63 -29.09
CA ALA A 413 22.60 -3.11 -27.73
C ALA A 413 23.80 -2.27 -27.27
N LEU A 414 25.03 -2.74 -27.52
CA LEU A 414 26.25 -2.00 -27.20
C LEU A 414 26.37 -0.72 -28.04
N ALA A 415 26.04 -0.76 -29.32
CA ALA A 415 26.06 0.43 -30.17
C ALA A 415 25.10 1.52 -29.68
N GLU A 416 23.91 1.14 -29.21
CA GLU A 416 22.92 2.07 -28.62
C GLU A 416 23.41 2.66 -27.29
N ALA A 417 23.98 1.81 -26.41
CA ALA A 417 24.59 2.26 -25.16
C ALA A 417 25.73 3.26 -25.39
N GLU A 418 26.63 2.97 -26.33
CA GLU A 418 27.72 3.88 -26.69
C GLU A 418 27.22 5.18 -27.31
N ALA A 419 26.19 5.14 -28.14
CA ALA A 419 25.59 6.33 -28.73
C ALA A 419 25.05 7.29 -27.65
N GLN A 420 24.46 6.75 -26.58
CA GLN A 420 24.00 7.53 -25.43
C GLN A 420 25.17 8.08 -24.61
N LEU A 421 26.22 7.28 -24.36
CA LEU A 421 27.38 7.71 -23.58
C LEU A 421 28.21 8.80 -24.27
N ARG A 422 28.16 8.88 -25.61
CA ARG A 422 28.78 9.99 -26.37
C ARG A 422 28.02 11.31 -26.26
N GLN A 423 26.77 11.30 -25.77
CA GLN A 423 26.01 12.53 -25.56
C GLN A 423 26.41 13.16 -24.21
N PRO A 424 26.91 14.40 -24.18
CA PRO A 424 27.37 15.05 -22.94
C PRO A 424 26.29 15.17 -21.87
N SER A 425 25.01 15.23 -22.27
CA SER A 425 23.86 15.39 -21.38
C SER A 425 23.53 14.15 -20.54
N ASN A 426 24.09 12.98 -20.87
CA ASN A 426 23.68 11.74 -20.23
C ASN A 426 24.45 11.42 -18.95
N GLU A 427 25.45 12.21 -18.53
CA GLU A 427 26.18 12.07 -17.25
C GLU A 427 26.60 10.62 -16.86
N GLY A 428 26.86 9.76 -17.85
CA GLY A 428 27.19 8.35 -17.63
C GLY A 428 25.99 7.45 -17.29
N PHE A 429 24.76 7.91 -17.48
CA PHE A 429 23.54 7.10 -17.41
C PHE A 429 23.21 6.52 -18.80
N VAL A 430 22.81 5.25 -18.82
CA VAL A 430 22.39 4.55 -20.05
C VAL A 430 20.98 4.02 -19.85
N TRP A 431 20.07 4.40 -20.74
CA TRP A 431 18.68 3.98 -20.77
C TRP A 431 18.26 3.54 -22.18
N ILE A 432 18.31 2.24 -22.45
CA ILE A 432 17.89 1.67 -23.74
C ILE A 432 16.37 1.46 -23.73
N GLU A 433 15.65 2.17 -24.62
CA GLU A 433 14.19 2.09 -24.68
C GLU A 433 13.73 0.68 -25.10
N GLY A 434 12.80 0.12 -24.31
CA GLY A 434 12.28 -1.23 -24.53
C GLY A 434 13.31 -2.34 -24.28
N TRP A 435 14.26 -2.16 -23.35
CA TRP A 435 15.28 -3.17 -23.04
C TRP A 435 14.69 -4.55 -22.76
N ASN A 436 13.60 -4.61 -21.98
CA ASN A 436 12.98 -5.87 -21.56
C ASN A 436 12.40 -6.65 -22.75
N GLU A 437 11.81 -5.94 -23.71
CA GLU A 437 11.17 -6.48 -24.89
C GLU A 437 12.20 -6.86 -25.97
N ARG A 438 13.21 -6.01 -26.16
CA ARG A 438 14.19 -6.13 -27.26
C ARG A 438 15.36 -7.04 -26.93
N TYR A 439 15.86 -6.97 -25.70
CA TYR A 439 17.18 -7.50 -25.36
C TYR A 439 17.18 -8.44 -24.15
N ALA A 440 16.39 -8.15 -23.11
CA ALA A 440 16.51 -8.86 -21.83
C ALA A 440 16.28 -10.37 -21.92
N ARG A 441 15.40 -10.81 -22.82
CA ARG A 441 15.13 -12.24 -23.05
C ARG A 441 16.37 -13.04 -23.45
N HIS A 442 17.32 -12.40 -24.13
CA HIS A 442 18.53 -13.05 -24.66
C HIS A 442 19.81 -12.61 -23.94
N LEU A 443 19.87 -11.35 -23.50
CA LEU A 443 21.07 -10.72 -22.94
C LEU A 443 21.02 -10.57 -21.41
N GLY A 444 19.85 -10.76 -20.80
CA GLY A 444 19.64 -10.58 -19.35
C GLY A 444 19.42 -9.12 -18.94
N PRO A 445 19.49 -8.81 -17.62
CA PRO A 445 19.37 -7.44 -17.12
C PRO A 445 20.47 -6.52 -17.70
N LEU A 446 20.12 -5.27 -18.02
CA LEU A 446 21.02 -4.31 -18.67
C LEU A 446 22.37 -4.17 -17.95
N ARG A 447 22.34 -4.04 -16.62
CA ARG A 447 23.57 -3.93 -15.81
C ARG A 447 24.49 -5.15 -15.99
N ALA A 448 23.95 -6.36 -15.86
CA ALA A 448 24.72 -7.59 -15.99
C ALA A 448 25.25 -7.78 -17.41
N PHE A 449 24.52 -7.29 -18.42
CA PHE A 449 24.99 -7.26 -19.80
C PHE A 449 26.19 -6.31 -19.95
N LEU A 450 26.11 -5.07 -19.47
CA LEU A 450 27.20 -4.10 -19.56
C LEU A 450 28.46 -4.56 -18.78
N GLU A 451 28.28 -5.18 -17.61
CA GLU A 451 29.38 -5.74 -16.80
C GLU A 451 30.13 -6.89 -17.51
N ARG A 452 29.51 -7.56 -18.50
CA ARG A 452 30.15 -8.60 -19.33
C ARG A 452 30.97 -8.06 -20.49
N HIS A 453 30.92 -6.74 -20.74
CA HIS A 453 31.60 -6.08 -21.85
C HIS A 453 32.59 -4.99 -21.38
N PRO A 454 33.54 -5.31 -20.47
CA PRO A 454 34.50 -4.35 -19.91
C PRO A 454 35.41 -3.72 -20.98
N GLU A 455 35.57 -4.38 -22.13
CA GLU A 455 36.36 -3.92 -23.27
C GLU A 455 35.75 -2.70 -24.00
N ARG A 456 34.44 -2.46 -23.85
CA ARG A 456 33.74 -1.31 -24.46
C ARG A 456 33.27 -0.30 -23.43
N VAL A 457 32.79 -0.79 -22.29
CA VAL A 457 32.17 0.02 -21.25
C VAL A 457 32.69 -0.36 -19.86
N ARG A 458 32.90 0.63 -19.00
CA ARG A 458 33.21 0.45 -17.58
C ARG A 458 32.02 0.88 -16.74
N VAL A 459 31.45 -0.06 -16.00
CA VAL A 459 30.36 0.17 -15.04
C VAL A 459 30.94 0.49 -13.66
N THR A 460 30.61 1.67 -13.13
CA THR A 460 30.98 2.09 -11.77
C THR A 460 29.77 1.93 -10.84
N PRO A 461 29.84 1.06 -9.81
CA PRO A 461 28.73 0.88 -8.90
C PRO A 461 28.50 2.14 -8.04
N GLY A 462 27.24 2.56 -7.92
CA GLY A 462 26.81 3.64 -7.03
C GLY A 462 26.10 3.12 -5.78
N ARG A 463 25.53 4.02 -4.98
CA ARG A 463 24.78 3.64 -3.77
C ARG A 463 23.48 2.92 -4.14
N GLY A 464 23.31 1.69 -3.67
CA GLY A 464 22.12 0.87 -3.90
C GLY A 464 22.06 0.27 -5.31
N SER A 465 20.95 0.48 -6.02
CA SER A 465 20.75 -0.03 -7.39
C SER A 465 21.31 0.90 -8.47
N ARG A 466 21.83 2.07 -8.10
CA ARG A 466 22.41 3.04 -9.04
C ARG A 466 23.79 2.60 -9.52
N TYR A 467 24.10 2.87 -10.78
CA TYR A 467 25.42 2.69 -11.38
C TYR A 467 25.60 3.73 -12.48
N THR A 468 26.83 4.13 -12.74
CA THR A 468 27.22 4.94 -13.90
C THR A 468 28.06 4.10 -14.85
N VAL A 469 28.10 4.49 -16.11
CA VAL A 469 28.80 3.79 -17.18
C VAL A 469 29.67 4.79 -17.93
N SER A 470 30.89 4.41 -18.25
CA SER A 470 31.86 5.20 -19.00
C SER A 470 32.42 4.38 -20.14
N LEU A 471 32.87 5.01 -21.24
CA LEU A 471 33.47 4.31 -22.37
C LEU A 471 34.91 3.90 -22.02
N THR A 472 35.24 2.63 -22.22
CA THR A 472 36.60 2.12 -22.02
C THR A 472 37.48 2.59 -23.18
N GLY A 473 38.33 3.60 -22.96
CA GLY A 473 39.25 4.12 -23.98
C GLY A 473 39.24 5.64 -24.14
N ASP A 474 38.28 6.33 -23.53
CA ASP A 474 38.20 7.80 -23.57
C ASP A 474 39.07 8.47 -22.49
N SER A 475 40.21 7.86 -22.15
CA SER A 475 41.19 8.40 -21.19
C SER A 475 41.97 9.61 -21.74
N GLY A 476 41.35 10.40 -22.61
CA GLY A 476 41.91 11.60 -23.22
C GLY A 476 41.54 12.86 -22.45
N VAL A 477 42.45 13.31 -21.58
CA VAL A 477 42.65 14.73 -21.24
C VAL A 477 41.41 15.50 -20.78
N THR A 478 40.97 15.25 -19.54
CA THR A 478 40.25 16.28 -18.77
C THR A 478 40.97 16.51 -17.46
N GLY A 479 42.05 17.29 -17.54
CA GLY A 479 42.57 18.03 -16.40
C GLY A 479 41.57 19.14 -16.05
N SER A 480 40.67 18.87 -15.11
CA SER A 480 39.89 19.90 -14.43
C SER A 480 40.22 19.81 -12.95
N GLY A 481 41.33 20.47 -12.58
CA GLY A 481 41.58 20.82 -11.20
C GLY A 481 40.56 21.87 -10.77
N CYS A 482 39.69 21.51 -9.81
CA CYS A 482 38.97 22.48 -9.02
C CYS A 482 39.35 22.27 -7.56
N CYS A 483 39.91 23.33 -7.01
CA CYS A 483 40.49 23.45 -5.70
C CYS A 483 39.43 23.28 -4.61
N SER A 484 39.77 22.54 -3.56
CA SER A 484 39.18 22.75 -2.23
C SER A 484 40.31 22.60 -1.24
N ALA A 485 40.93 23.75 -0.96
CA ALA A 485 41.87 23.92 0.13
C ALA A 485 41.10 23.87 1.45
N GLU A 486 41.54 23.01 2.36
CA GLU A 486 41.10 22.98 3.75
C GLU A 486 41.68 24.19 4.50
N PRO A 487 40.90 24.94 5.29
CA PRO A 487 41.45 25.90 6.23
C PRO A 487 41.92 25.18 7.49
N GLY A 488 43.18 25.41 7.85
CA GLY A 488 43.81 24.87 9.05
C GLY A 488 43.13 25.31 10.35
N GLY A 489 42.84 24.33 11.21
CA GLY A 489 42.41 24.52 12.58
C GLY A 489 43.60 24.42 13.52
N VAL A 490 43.96 25.58 14.10
CA VAL A 490 45.00 25.79 15.11
C VAL A 490 44.65 25.04 16.41
N ALA A 491 45.65 24.34 16.95
CA ALA A 491 45.61 23.73 18.27
C ALA A 491 45.68 24.79 19.38
N ILE A 492 44.65 24.86 20.22
CA ILE A 492 44.66 25.47 21.56
C ILE A 492 44.02 24.39 22.45
N GLY A 493 44.76 23.71 23.31
CA GLY A 493 45.34 24.27 24.53
C GLY A 493 44.43 23.86 25.68
N GLY A 494 44.74 22.71 26.30
CA GLY A 494 43.95 22.12 27.38
C GLY A 494 43.90 23.01 28.61
N GLY A 495 42.70 23.22 29.12
CA GLY A 495 42.44 23.85 30.41
C GLY A 495 41.76 22.86 31.34
N GLU A 496 42.50 22.42 32.35
CA GLU A 496 42.01 21.70 33.53
C GLU A 496 40.86 22.48 34.21
N ARG A 497 39.82 21.76 34.63
CA ARG A 497 38.88 22.24 35.66
C ARG A 497 38.94 21.29 36.87
N PRO A 498 39.16 21.81 38.09
CA PRO A 498 39.18 21.00 39.29
C PRO A 498 37.76 20.67 39.78
N ARG A 499 37.66 19.50 40.42
CA ARG A 499 36.56 19.08 41.29
C ARG A 499 36.37 20.09 42.42
N ALA A 500 35.11 20.45 42.69
CA ALA A 500 34.71 21.00 43.98
C ALA A 500 33.55 20.15 44.50
N ASP A 501 33.85 19.42 45.57
CA ASP A 501 32.90 18.94 46.56
C ASP A 501 32.28 20.15 47.29
N ALA A 502 31.00 20.09 47.64
CA ALA A 502 30.45 20.63 48.89
C ALA A 502 28.97 20.27 49.04
N GLU A 503 28.70 19.40 50.02
CA GLU A 503 27.45 19.34 50.77
C GLU A 503 27.18 20.67 51.50
N ALA A 504 25.89 21.00 51.68
CA ALA A 504 25.27 21.49 52.93
C ALA A 504 24.13 22.49 52.66
N LEU A 505 22.88 22.01 52.74
CA LEU A 505 21.77 22.45 53.60
C LEU A 505 20.42 21.93 53.08
#